data_AF-A0A357YRG7-F1
#
_entry.id   AF-A0A357YRG7-F1
#
_cell.length_a   1.000
_cell.length_b   1.000
_cell.length_c   1.000
_cell.angle_alpha   90.00
_cell.angle_beta   90.00
_cell.angle_gamma   90.00
#
_symmetry.space_group_name_H-M   'P 1'
#
loop_
_entity.id
_entity.type
_entity.pdbx_description
1 polymer ?
#
loop_
_entity_poly.entity_id
_entity_poly.type
_entity_poly.pdbx_seq_one_letter_code
_entity_poly.pdbx_strand_id
1 'polypeptide(L)' 'MIGTSDLPFKEPLPPSKGSLKENLEELESRMVVRALKSCGGHQTNAALQLGISERMLRYKLKKYGLK' A
#
# COMPACT_ATOMS: atom_id res chain seq x y z
N MET A 1 22.40 -27.98 7.47
CA MET A 1 21.03 -27.58 7.87
C MET A 1 21.02 -26.07 7.85
N ILE A 2 20.14 -25.44 7.08
CA ILE A 2 20.01 -23.97 7.06
C ILE A 2 19.40 -23.60 8.42
N GLY A 3 20.19 -22.96 9.27
CA GLY A 3 19.73 -22.52 10.59
C GLY A 3 18.84 -21.29 10.44
N THR A 4 17.99 -21.02 11.41
CA THR A 4 17.20 -19.78 11.48
C THR A 4 18.05 -18.51 11.45
N SER A 5 19.36 -18.64 11.69
CA SER A 5 20.40 -17.61 11.57
C SER A 5 20.62 -17.06 10.17
N ASP A 6 20.31 -17.82 9.11
CA ASP A 6 20.55 -17.44 7.71
C ASP A 6 19.35 -16.72 7.06
N LEU A 7 18.28 -16.47 7.82
CA LEU A 7 17.08 -15.82 7.29
C LEU A 7 17.28 -14.30 7.23
N PRO A 8 17.01 -13.66 6.07
CA PRO A 8 17.18 -12.22 5.87
C PRO A 8 16.17 -11.35 6.63
N PHE A 9 15.26 -11.95 7.41
CA PHE A 9 14.18 -11.28 8.14
C PHE A 9 14.37 -11.32 9.66
N LYS A 10 15.59 -11.01 10.12
CA LYS A 10 15.89 -10.98 11.57
C LYS A 10 15.32 -9.75 12.28
N GLU A 11 14.91 -8.73 11.53
CA GLU A 11 14.34 -7.53 12.11
C GLU A 11 12.90 -7.77 12.57
N PRO A 12 12.59 -7.50 13.86
CA PRO A 12 11.23 -7.57 14.34
C PRO A 12 10.37 -6.57 13.57
N LEU A 13 9.24 -7.03 13.06
CA LEU A 13 8.24 -6.17 12.43
C LEU A 13 7.90 -5.03 13.41
N PRO A 14 7.79 -3.78 12.93
CA PRO A 14 7.37 -2.68 13.78
C PRO A 14 6.03 -3.01 14.42
N PRO A 15 5.77 -2.57 15.66
CA PRO A 15 4.53 -2.87 16.35
C PRO A 15 3.35 -2.35 15.53
N SER A 16 2.55 -3.29 15.04
CA SER A 16 1.28 -3.04 14.36
C SER A 16 0.31 -2.39 15.35
N LYS A 17 -0.29 -1.26 14.96
CA LYS A 17 -1.32 -0.60 15.76
C LYS A 17 -2.68 -1.01 15.22
N GLY A 18 -3.48 -1.67 16.05
CA GLY A 18 -4.83 -2.11 15.69
C GLY A 18 -4.90 -3.48 15.00
N SER A 19 -6.06 -3.78 14.45
CA SER A 19 -6.38 -5.02 13.74
C SER A 19 -5.62 -5.13 12.41
N LEU A 20 -5.47 -6.36 11.90
CA LEU A 20 -4.89 -6.61 10.57
C LEU A 20 -5.58 -5.78 9.47
N LYS A 21 -6.91 -5.63 9.58
CA LYS A 21 -7.71 -4.89 8.61
C LYS A 21 -7.33 -3.40 8.58
N GLU A 22 -7.15 -2.78 9.73
CA GLU A 22 -6.75 -1.37 9.85
C GLU A 22 -5.34 -1.14 9.30
N ASN A 23 -4.40 -2.04 9.59
CA ASN A 23 -3.03 -1.94 9.07
C ASN A 23 -2.98 -2.08 7.55
N LEU A 24 -3.77 -3.00 6.98
CA LEU A 24 -3.89 -3.15 5.53
C LEU A 24 -4.51 -1.90 4.89
N GLU A 25 -5.53 -1.30 5.51
CA GLU A 25 -6.11 -0.05 5.03
C GLU A 25 -5.13 1.12 5.06
N GLU A 26 -4.33 1.23 6.11
CA GLU A 26 -3.32 2.28 6.22
C GLU A 26 -2.21 2.10 5.18
N LEU A 27 -1.71 0.87 5.01
CA LEU A 27 -0.72 0.56 3.99
C LEU A 27 -1.26 0.87 2.59
N GLU A 28 -2.48 0.44 2.29
CA GLU A 28 -3.15 0.68 1.01
C GLU A 28 -3.30 2.18 0.72
N SER A 29 -3.76 2.97 1.69
CA SER A 29 -3.87 4.43 1.55
C SER A 29 -2.51 5.08 1.25
N ARG A 30 -1.46 4.69 1.98
CA ARG A 30 -0.08 5.19 1.72
C ARG A 30 0.41 4.84 0.31
N MET A 31 0.13 3.63 -0.16
CA MET A 31 0.49 3.19 -1.52
C MET A 31 -0.25 4.00 -2.58
N VAL A 32 -1.55 4.25 -2.40
CA VAL A 32 -2.36 5.08 -3.31
C VAL A 32 -1.80 6.50 -3.40
N VAL A 33 -1.51 7.13 -2.26
CA VAL A 33 -0.94 8.49 -2.22
C VAL A 33 0.44 8.53 -2.89
N ARG A 34 1.30 7.53 -2.64
CA ARG A 34 2.62 7.44 -3.26
C ARG A 34 2.52 7.30 -4.77
N ALA A 35 1.68 6.40 -5.28
CA ALA A 35 1.50 6.21 -6.72
C ALA A 35 0.98 7.48 -7.40
N LEU A 36 0.01 8.17 -6.80
CA LEU A 36 -0.45 9.46 -7.31
C LEU A 36 0.67 10.50 -7.38
N LYS A 37 1.47 10.64 -6.32
CA LYS A 37 2.62 11.56 -6.31
C LYS A 37 3.65 11.20 -7.38
N SER A 38 4.00 9.92 -7.50
CA SER A 38 4.95 9.43 -8.51
C SER A 38 4.46 9.63 -9.94
N CYS A 39 3.14 9.60 -10.16
CA CYS A 39 2.52 9.82 -11.46
C CYS A 39 2.03 11.26 -11.69
N GLY A 40 2.41 12.24 -10.86
CA GLY A 40 1.99 13.64 -11.03
C GLY A 40 0.47 13.86 -10.94
N GLY A 41 -0.25 12.98 -10.23
CA GLY A 41 -1.71 13.02 -10.11
C GLY A 41 -2.48 12.32 -11.23
N HIS A 42 -1.81 11.77 -12.25
CA HIS A 42 -2.47 11.02 -13.32
C HIS A 42 -3.03 9.68 -12.81
N GLN A 43 -4.35 9.64 -12.56
CA GLN A 43 -5.02 8.48 -11.95
C GLN A 43 -4.87 7.20 -12.77
N THR A 44 -4.95 7.28 -14.09
CA THR A 44 -4.77 6.10 -14.97
C THR A 44 -3.37 5.50 -14.82
N ASN A 45 -2.32 6.33 -14.77
CA ASN A 45 -0.93 5.89 -14.59
C ASN A 45 -0.69 5.34 -13.17
N ALA A 46 -1.26 5.98 -12.15
CA ALA A 46 -1.18 5.49 -10.78
C ALA A 46 -1.87 4.13 -10.61
N ALA A 47 -3.00 3.91 -11.27
CA ALA A 47 -3.71 2.64 -11.26
C ALA A 47 -2.89 1.53 -11.94
N LEU A 48 -2.29 1.84 -13.10
CA LEU A 48 -1.34 0.95 -13.79
C LEU A 48 -0.14 0.60 -12.90
N GLN A 49 0.47 1.59 -12.23
CA GLN A 49 1.60 1.35 -11.32
C GLN A 49 1.21 0.46 -10.13
N LEU A 50 -0.02 0.60 -9.62
CA LEU A 50 -0.54 -0.21 -8.52
C LEU A 50 -1.05 -1.59 -8.98
N GLY A 51 -1.12 -1.86 -10.29
CA GLY A 51 -1.66 -3.11 -10.83
C GLY A 51 -3.17 -3.28 -10.61
N ILE A 52 -3.92 -2.18 -10.54
CA ILE A 52 -5.38 -2.19 -10.36
C ILE A 52 -6.09 -1.45 -11.49
N SER A 53 -7.39 -1.69 -11.65
CA SER A 53 -8.18 -0.90 -12.60
C SER A 53 -8.34 0.55 -12.12
N GLU A 54 -8.46 1.48 -13.06
CA GLU A 54 -8.72 2.89 -12.74
C GLU A 54 -10.01 3.06 -11.92
N ARG A 55 -11.04 2.24 -12.22
CA ARG A 55 -12.28 2.19 -11.45
C ARG A 55 -12.01 1.87 -9.97
N MET A 56 -11.16 0.88 -9.70
CA MET A 56 -10.81 0.50 -8.34
C MET A 56 -10.02 1.59 -7.61
N LEU A 57 -9.08 2.24 -8.31
CA LEU A 57 -8.38 3.40 -7.77
C LEU A 57 -9.36 4.51 -7.38
N ARG A 58 -10.32 4.82 -8.25
CA ARG A 58 -11.34 5.85 -7.98
C ARG A 58 -12.19 5.54 -6.75
N TYR A 59 -12.54 4.27 -6.52
CA TYR A 59 -13.22 3.84 -5.30
C TYR A 59 -12.35 4.05 -4.06
N LYS A 60 -11.07 3.68 -4.12
CA LYS A 60 -10.12 3.89 -3.01
C LYS A 60 -9.94 5.38 -2.71
N LEU A 61 -9.83 6.24 -3.72
CA LEU A 61 -9.73 7.69 -3.53
C LEU A 61 -10.95 8.27 -2.80
N LYS A 62 -12.16 7.83 -3.18
CA LYS A 62 -13.39 8.22 -2.46
C LYS A 62 -13.39 7.70 -1.03
N LYS A 63 -13.04 6.43 -0.82
CA LYS A 63 -12.98 5.81 0.51
C LYS A 63 -12.03 6.56 1.45
N TYR A 64 -10.92 7.05 0.94
CA TYR A 64 -9.90 7.75 1.71
C TYR A 64 -10.04 9.27 1.74
N GLY A 65 -11.09 9.84 1.15
CA GLY A 65 -11.29 11.31 1.12
C GLY A 65 -10.23 12.07 0.34
N LEU A 66 -9.62 11.44 -0.67
CA LEU A 66 -8.56 12.00 -1.52
C LEU A 66 -9.11 12.64 -2.81
N LYS A 67 -10.42 12.92 -2.87
CA LYS A 67 -11.12 13.45 -4.04
C LYS A 67 -12.23 14.40 -3.63
#